data_AF-A0A6N3J668-F1
#
_entry.id   AF-A0A6N3J668-F1
#
_cell.length_a   1.000
_cell.length_b   1.000
_cell.length_c   1.000
_cell.angle_alpha   90.00
_cell.angle_beta   90.00
_cell.angle_gamma   90.00
#
_symmetry.space_group_name_H-M   'P 1'
#
loop_
_entity.id
_entity.type
_entity.pdbx_description
1 polymer ?
#
loop_
_entity_poly.entity_id
_entity_poly.type
_entity_poly.pdbx_seq_one_letter_code
_entity_poly.pdbx_strand_id
1 'polypeptide(L)'
;MNLLLAGFESPKRIELMLSLTKISSENLIKALTLHYTVTYLESAPWRAAIKHDVQLSNFVRGQERLEEVAATIEAIKEIDWEKHLVKLAAANARIAELEKILASYQR
;
A
#
# COMPACT_ATOMS: atom_id res chain seq x y z
N MET A 1 -1.56 11.51 -10.09
CA MET A 1 -2.40 10.31 -9.88
C MET A 1 -2.12 9.86 -8.47
N ASN A 2 -3.13 9.72 -7.61
CA ASN A 2 -2.93 9.28 -6.23
C ASN A 2 -2.75 7.76 -6.22
N LEU A 3 -1.73 7.28 -5.54
CA LEU A 3 -1.40 5.85 -5.44
C LEU A 3 -2.12 5.21 -4.26
N LEU A 4 -2.36 5.97 -3.20
CA LEU A 4 -3.08 5.48 -2.04
C LEU A 4 -4.58 5.67 -2.22
N LEU A 5 -5.33 4.63 -1.86
CA LEU A 5 -6.79 4.68 -1.91
C LEU A 5 -7.35 4.95 -0.51
N ALA A 6 -7.99 6.11 -0.34
CA ALA A 6 -8.57 6.53 0.93
C ALA A 6 -9.58 5.50 1.47
N GLY A 7 -9.36 5.04 2.70
CA GLY A 7 -10.20 4.05 3.38
C GLY A 7 -9.97 2.58 3.02
N PHE A 8 -9.00 2.28 2.15
CA PHE A 8 -8.71 0.91 1.70
C PHE A 8 -7.31 0.41 2.06
N GLU A 9 -6.50 1.24 2.74
CA GLU A 9 -5.18 0.83 3.20
C GLU A 9 -5.27 0.12 4.55
N SER A 10 -4.38 -0.86 4.76
CA SER A 10 -4.26 -1.48 6.08
C SER A 10 -3.55 -0.53 7.07
N PRO A 11 -3.92 -0.53 8.36
CA PRO A 11 -3.24 0.28 9.37
C PRO A 11 -1.72 0.05 9.39
N LYS A 12 -1.30 -1.20 9.23
CA LYS A 12 0.13 -1.54 9.23
C LYS A 12 0.87 -0.96 8.03
N ARG A 13 0.24 -0.92 6.85
CA ARG A 13 0.83 -0.31 5.65
C ARG A 13 1.01 1.20 5.85
N ILE A 14 0.02 1.89 6.41
CA ILE A 14 0.13 3.32 6.71
C ILE A 14 1.20 3.60 7.76
N GLU A 15 1.25 2.82 8.85
CA GLU A 15 2.28 2.93 9.89
C GLU A 15 3.69 2.81 9.31
N LEU A 16 3.93 1.82 8.45
CA LEU A 16 5.22 1.63 7.78
C LEU A 16 5.55 2.77 6.81
N MET A 17 4.58 3.28 6.05
CA MET A 17 4.85 4.42 5.15
C MET A 17 5.15 5.70 5.94
N LEU A 18 4.43 5.94 7.04
CA LEU A 18 4.68 7.08 7.92
C LEU A 18 6.07 7.02 8.56
N SER A 19 6.57 5.83 8.92
CA SER A 19 7.92 5.68 9.48
C SER A 19 9.05 6.01 8.48
N LEU A 20 8.75 6.02 7.17
CA LEU A 20 9.67 6.47 6.12
C LEU A 20 9.59 7.98 5.84
N THR A 21 8.68 8.70 6.50
CA THR A 21 8.56 10.15 6.40
C THR A 21 9.23 10.85 7.59
N LYS A 22 9.36 12.18 7.51
CA LYS A 22 9.75 13.02 8.65
C LYS A 22 8.54 13.53 9.46
N ILE A 23 7.35 13.00 9.22
CA ILE A 23 6.13 13.42 9.92
C ILE A 23 6.19 12.89 11.34
N SER A 24 6.33 13.80 12.31
CA SER A 24 6.39 13.47 13.74
C SER A 24 5.19 13.96 14.55
N SER A 25 4.34 14.81 13.96
CA SER A 25 3.14 15.31 14.63
C SER A 25 2.14 14.17 14.85
N GLU A 26 1.87 13.86 16.12
CA GLU A 26 0.96 12.78 16.50
C GLU A 26 -0.46 13.01 15.96
N ASN A 27 -0.94 14.26 15.99
CA ASN A 27 -2.25 14.63 15.45
C ASN A 27 -2.32 14.41 13.93
N LEU A 28 -1.27 14.78 13.19
CA LEU A 28 -1.21 14.57 11.74
C LEU A 28 -1.13 13.07 11.40
N ILE A 29 -0.34 12.29 12.16
CA ILE A 29 -0.26 10.83 12.03
C ILE A 29 -1.64 10.19 12.21
N LYS A 30 -2.35 10.57 13.28
CA LYS A 30 -3.72 10.07 13.54
C LYS A 30 -4.68 10.45 12.43
N ALA A 31 -4.63 11.70 11.95
CA ALA A 31 -5.46 12.17 10.85
C ALA A 31 -5.22 11.39 9.55
N LEU A 32 -3.95 11.24 9.13
CA LEU A 32 -3.60 10.49 7.92
C LEU A 32 -3.97 9.01 8.05
N THR A 33 -3.74 8.42 9.22
CA THR A 33 -4.13 7.03 9.49
C THR A 33 -5.64 6.86 9.32
N LEU A 34 -6.44 7.72 9.97
CA LEU A 34 -7.90 7.68 9.86
C LEU A 34 -8.37 7.83 8.40
N HIS A 35 -7.79 8.78 7.65
CA HIS A 35 -8.11 9.03 6.24
C HIS A 35 -7.93 7.78 5.37
N TYR A 36 -6.87 7.01 5.61
CA TYR A 36 -6.53 5.88 4.75
C TYR A 36 -7.08 4.52 5.23
N THR A 37 -7.45 4.36 6.50
CA THR A 37 -7.83 3.04 7.04
C THR A 37 -9.32 2.86 7.33
N VAL A 38 -10.12 3.94 7.33
CA VAL A 38 -11.57 3.87 7.61
C VAL A 38 -12.35 4.14 6.34
N THR A 39 -13.40 3.37 6.08
CA THR A 39 -14.23 3.51 4.88
C THR A 39 -15.23 4.68 5.01
N TYR A 40 -15.81 5.10 3.87
CA TYR A 40 -16.91 6.08 3.81
C TYR A 40 -16.53 7.50 4.30
N LEU A 41 -17.48 8.24 4.87
CA LEU A 41 -17.36 9.66 5.16
C LEU A 41 -16.19 10.00 6.09
N GLU A 42 -15.77 9.09 6.97
CA GLU A 42 -14.62 9.33 7.85
C GLU A 42 -13.29 9.42 7.10
N SER A 43 -13.21 8.83 5.89
CA SER A 43 -12.05 8.96 5.02
C SER A 43 -11.99 10.32 4.32
N ALA A 44 -12.94 11.24 4.48
CA ALA A 44 -12.82 12.54 3.84
C ALA A 44 -11.68 13.36 4.47
N PRO A 45 -10.75 13.95 3.68
CA PRO A 45 -9.59 14.70 4.19
C PRO A 45 -9.94 15.75 5.25
N TRP A 46 -10.99 16.54 5.00
CA TRP A 46 -11.44 17.59 5.91
C TRP A 46 -12.00 17.05 7.22
N ARG A 47 -12.68 15.89 7.20
CA ARG A 47 -13.20 15.26 8.43
C ARG A 47 -12.07 14.69 9.27
N ALA A 48 -11.12 14.01 8.63
CA ALA A 48 -9.97 13.44 9.32
C ALA A 48 -9.09 14.54 9.95
N ALA A 49 -8.87 15.64 9.22
CA ALA A 49 -8.16 16.80 9.72
C ALA A 49 -8.86 17.44 10.93
N ILE A 50 -10.17 17.71 10.84
CA ILE A 50 -10.95 18.31 11.94
C ILE A 50 -10.99 17.40 13.18
N LYS A 51 -11.20 16.08 12.99
CA LYS A 51 -11.31 15.11 14.09
C LYS A 51 -10.05 15.02 14.96
N HIS A 52 -8.89 15.39 14.40
CA HIS A 52 -7.60 15.36 15.07
C HIS A 52 -6.95 16.73 15.24
N ASP A 53 -7.72 17.82 15.11
CA ASP A 53 -7.24 19.20 15.30
C ASP A 53 -6.02 19.54 14.41
N VAL A 54 -6.13 19.22 13.12
CA VAL A 54 -5.13 19.52 12.10
C VAL A 54 -5.73 20.49 11.09
N GLN A 55 -4.99 21.55 10.76
CA GLN A 55 -5.37 22.43 9.66
C GLN A 55 -5.36 21.65 8.33
N LEU A 56 -6.40 21.80 7.51
CA LEU A 56 -6.52 21.08 6.24
C LEU A 56 -5.29 21.27 5.33
N SER A 57 -4.70 22.46 5.31
CA SER A 57 -3.47 22.72 4.52
C SER A 57 -2.25 21.92 5.01
N ASN A 58 -2.16 21.62 6.30
CA ASN A 58 -1.11 20.77 6.86
C ASN A 58 -1.41 19.30 6.57
N PHE A 59 -2.69 18.91 6.65
CA PHE A 59 -3.14 17.58 6.27
C PHE A 59 -2.78 17.27 4.82
N VAL A 60 -3.14 18.16 3.88
CA VAL A 60 -2.87 18.01 2.44
C VAL A 60 -1.37 17.87 2.18
N ARG A 61 -0.53 18.70 2.80
CA ARG A 61 0.94 18.58 2.70
C ARG A 61 1.47 17.25 3.24
N GLY A 62 0.91 16.77 4.35
CA GLY A 62 1.25 15.45 4.90
C GLY A 62 0.82 14.31 3.97
N GLN A 63 -0.35 14.45 3.35
CA GLN A 63 -0.89 13.51 2.37
C GLN A 63 0.01 13.43 1.14
N GLU A 64 0.36 14.57 0.54
CA GLU A 64 1.30 14.65 -0.59
C GLU A 64 2.62 13.95 -0.27
N ARG A 65 3.18 14.18 0.92
CA ARG A 65 4.41 13.52 1.34
C ARG A 65 4.27 12.00 1.47
N LEU A 66 3.11 11.52 1.90
CA LEU A 66 2.85 10.08 2.00
C LEU A 66 2.67 9.45 0.60
N GLU A 67 2.03 10.15 -0.33
CA GLU A 67 1.92 9.73 -1.74
C GLU A 67 3.29 9.64 -2.43
N GLU A 68 4.22 10.56 -2.14
CA GLU A 68 5.60 10.48 -2.64
C GLU A 68 6.33 9.21 -2.15
N VAL A 69 6.13 8.84 -0.87
CA VAL A 69 6.66 7.59 -0.32
C VAL A 69 6.00 6.39 -0.99
N ALA A 70 4.68 6.42 -1.20
CA ALA A 70 3.97 5.37 -1.92
C ALA A 70 4.52 5.20 -3.35
N ALA A 71 4.77 6.30 -4.07
CA ALA A 71 5.38 6.27 -5.40
C ALA A 71 6.75 5.61 -5.40
N THR A 72 7.58 5.93 -4.41
CA THR A 72 8.90 5.30 -4.25
C THR A 72 8.77 3.80 -4.03
N ILE A 73 7.82 3.37 -3.18
CA ILE A 73 7.58 1.95 -2.88
C ILE A 73 7.08 1.21 -4.12
N GLU A 74 6.11 1.76 -4.87
CA GLU A 74 5.62 1.11 -6.08
C GLU A 74 6.70 1.00 -7.16
N ALA A 75 7.56 2.02 -7.32
CA ALA A 75 8.71 1.94 -8.23
C ALA A 75 9.71 0.84 -7.82
N ILE A 76 9.97 0.66 -6.52
CA ILE A 76 10.80 -0.45 -6.03
C ILE A 76 10.14 -1.80 -6.34
N LYS A 77 8.83 -1.92 -6.11
CA LYS A 77 8.09 -3.15 -6.40
C LYS A 77 8.13 -3.49 -7.88
N GLU A 78 8.02 -2.51 -8.78
CA GLU A 78 8.13 -2.74 -10.22
C GLU A 78 9.48 -3.40 -10.59
N ILE A 79 10.58 -2.95 -9.99
CA ILE A 79 11.92 -3.54 -10.19
C ILE A 79 11.98 -4.99 -9.68
N ASP A 80 11.41 -5.25 -8.50
CA ASP A 80 11.47 -6.59 -7.91
C ASP A 80 10.45 -7.56 -8.50
N TRP A 81 9.35 -7.05 -9.06
CA TRP A 81 8.29 -7.84 -9.66
C TRP A 81 8.80 -8.73 -10.81
N GLU A 82 9.72 -8.21 -11.62
CA GLU A 82 10.36 -8.98 -12.70
C GLU A 82 11.05 -10.25 -12.19
N LYS A 83 11.78 -10.15 -11.07
CA LYS A 83 12.44 -11.30 -10.44
C LYS A 83 11.42 -12.33 -9.92
N HIS A 84 10.28 -11.86 -9.42
CA HIS A 84 9.21 -12.72 -8.95
C HIS A 84 8.49 -13.44 -10.10
N LEU A 85 8.28 -12.77 -11.23
CA LEU A 85 7.69 -13.36 -12.43
C LEU A 85 8.55 -14.51 -12.98
N VAL A 86 9.88 -14.36 -12.99
CA VAL A 86 10.79 -15.44 -13.42
C VAL A 86 10.65 -16.67 -12.53
N LYS A 87 10.58 -16.49 -11.21
CA LYS A 87 10.38 -17.61 -10.27
C LYS A 87 9.01 -18.28 -10.48
N LEU A 88 7.96 -17.49 -10.71
CA LEU A 88 6.63 -18.01 -10.97
C LEU A 88 6.58 -18.82 -12.28
N ALA A 89 7.23 -18.33 -13.34
CA ALA A 89 7.31 -19.03 -14.62
C ALA A 89 8.03 -20.40 -14.47
N ALA A 90 9.13 -20.45 -13.71
CA ALA A 90 9.83 -21.69 -13.42
C ALA A 90 8.96 -22.68 -12.61
N ALA A 91 8.23 -22.19 -11.60
CA ALA A 91 7.31 -23.01 -10.83
C ALA A 91 6.18 -23.59 -11.70
N ASN A 92 5.59 -22.77 -12.58
CA ASN A 92 4.54 -23.21 -13.51
C ASN A 92 5.06 -24.27 -14.50
N ALA A 93 6.27 -24.10 -15.02
CA ALA A 93 6.90 -25.10 -15.89
C ALA A 93 7.08 -26.45 -15.17
N ARG A 94 7.48 -26.42 -13.89
CA ARG A 94 7.61 -27.63 -13.08
C ARG A 94 6.26 -28.29 -12.78
N ILE A 95 5.23 -27.51 -12.48
CA ILE A 95 3.87 -28.03 -12.26
C ILE A 95 3.39 -28.77 -13.51
N ALA A 96 3.55 -28.17 -14.70
CA ALA A 96 3.14 -28.79 -15.96
C ALA A 96 3.88 -30.11 -16.26
N GLU A 97 5.15 -30.23 -15.85
CA GLU A 97 5.90 -31.49 -15.95
C GLU A 97 5.36 -32.56 -15.00
N LEU A 98 5.09 -32.17 -13.74
CA LEU A 98 4.53 -33.07 -12.73
C LEU A 98 3.14 -33.56 -13.12
N GLU A 99 2.30 -32.70 -13.70
CA GLU A 99 0.98 -33.09 -14.22
C GLU A 99 1.07 -34.14 -15.33
N LYS A 100 2.06 -34.02 -16.24
CA LYS A 100 2.32 -35.05 -17.27
C LYS A 100 2.76 -36.38 -16.67
N ILE A 101 3.64 -36.32 -15.66
CA ILE A 101 4.10 -37.52 -14.95
C ILE A 101 2.91 -38.19 -14.24
N LEU A 102 2.09 -37.42 -13.52
CA LEU A 102 0.92 -37.95 -12.82
C LEU A 102 -0.08 -38.60 -13.79
N ALA A 103 -0.33 -37.95 -14.93
CA ALA A 103 -1.20 -38.50 -15.98
C ALA A 103 -0.67 -39.82 -16.56
N SER A 104 0.65 -40.05 -16.55
CA SER A 104 1.24 -41.32 -16.99
C SER A 104 1.01 -42.47 -16.01
N TYR A 105 0.82 -42.19 -14.71
CA TYR A 105 0.53 -43.20 -13.68
C TYR A 105 -0.97 -43.52 -13.56
N GLN A 106 -1.84 -42.71 -14.16
CA GLN A 106 -3.29 -42.91 -14.16
C GLN A 106 -3.80 -43.67 -15.40
N ARG A 107 -2.89 -44.09 -16.30
CA ARG A 107 -3.15 -45.01 -17.40
C ARG A 107 -2.77 -46.43 -17.02
#